data_AF-D6V4F7-F1
#
_entry.id   AF-D6V4F7-F1
#
_cell.length_a   1.000
_cell.length_b   1.000
_cell.length_c   1.000
_cell.angle_alpha   90.00
_cell.angle_beta   90.00
_cell.angle_gamma   90.00
#
_symmetry.space_group_name_H-M   'P 1'
#
loop_
_entity.id
_entity.type
_entity.pdbx_description
1 polymer ?
#
loop_
_entity_poly.entity_id
_entity_poly.type
_entity_poly.pdbx_seq_one_letter_code
_entity_poly.pdbx_strand_id
1 'polypeptide(L)'
;MRPDTSRWREHSSYDYFDKLATEGLAWECLRRHTPYQHQYQALVSAREDTAPLPVEDQRRWGLRFPGATESVCARANHLLVAGRRAVRADVCVHT
;
A
#
# COMPACT_ATOMS: atom_id res chain seq x y z
N MET A 1 -14.39 -22.00 -0.20
CA MET A 1 -13.30 -22.62 0.59
C MET A 1 -13.59 -22.34 2.06
N ARG A 2 -13.83 -23.35 2.89
CA ARG A 2 -14.16 -23.13 4.30
C ARG A 2 -12.83 -23.01 5.07
N PRO A 3 -12.54 -21.88 5.74
CA PRO A 3 -11.27 -21.72 6.44
C PRO A 3 -11.21 -22.71 7.61
N ASP A 4 -10.02 -23.25 7.88
CA ASP A 4 -9.78 -24.00 9.11
C ASP A 4 -9.87 -23.04 10.29
N THR A 5 -10.86 -23.26 11.15
CA THR A 5 -11.14 -22.44 12.32
C THR A 5 -10.68 -23.12 13.61
N SER A 6 -9.99 -24.27 13.57
CA SER A 6 -9.69 -25.06 14.77
C SER A 6 -8.92 -24.28 15.84
N ARG A 7 -8.14 -23.27 15.43
CA ARG A 7 -7.31 -22.42 16.32
C ARG A 7 -7.95 -21.08 16.68
N TRP A 8 -9.25 -20.88 16.44
CA TRP A 8 -9.88 -19.56 16.58
C TRP A 8 -9.84 -18.96 18.00
N ARG A 9 -9.60 -19.79 19.05
CA ARG A 9 -9.42 -19.36 20.45
C ARG A 9 -7.97 -19.22 20.89
N GLU A 10 -7.00 -19.62 20.06
CA GLU A 10 -5.58 -19.48 20.38
C GLU A 10 -5.18 -18.01 20.19
N HIS A 11 -4.84 -17.33 21.28
CA HIS A 11 -4.50 -15.91 21.24
C HIS A 11 -3.32 -15.62 20.30
N SER A 12 -2.30 -16.48 20.32
CA SER A 12 -1.11 -16.38 19.47
C SER A 12 -1.40 -16.46 17.97
N SER A 13 -2.57 -16.99 17.57
CA SER A 13 -3.01 -16.99 16.17
C SER A 13 -3.34 -15.59 15.66
N TYR A 14 -3.50 -14.60 16.54
CA TYR A 14 -3.82 -13.22 16.21
C TYR A 14 -2.69 -12.22 16.46
N ASP A 15 -1.55 -12.61 17.04
CA ASP A 15 -0.38 -11.73 17.27
C ASP A 15 0.11 -11.02 15.99
N TYR A 16 -0.19 -11.60 14.83
CA TYR A 16 0.06 -10.99 13.53
C TYR A 16 -0.79 -9.74 13.28
N PHE A 17 -2.06 -9.74 13.70
CA PHE A 17 -2.98 -8.61 13.50
C PHE A 17 -2.56 -7.37 14.26
N ASP A 18 -1.95 -7.53 15.45
CA ASP A 18 -1.43 -6.40 16.24
C ASP A 18 -0.25 -5.69 15.56
N LYS A 19 0.39 -6.35 14.59
CA LYS A 19 1.52 -5.80 13.81
C LYS A 19 1.09 -5.18 12.49
N LEU A 20 -0.19 -5.33 12.10
CA LEU A 20 -0.69 -4.80 10.84
C LEU A 20 -0.98 -3.30 10.96
N ALA A 21 -0.55 -2.55 9.95
CA ALA A 21 -1.09 -1.23 9.70
C ALA A 21 -2.58 -1.31 9.32
N THR A 22 -3.30 -0.19 9.40
CA THR A 22 -4.75 -0.13 9.15
C THR A 22 -5.14 -0.70 7.78
N GLU A 23 -4.35 -0.43 6.75
CA GLU A 23 -4.52 -0.97 5.40
C GLU A 23 -4.38 -2.49 5.35
N GLY A 24 -3.44 -3.06 6.10
CA GLY A 24 -3.23 -4.50 6.19
C GLY A 24 -4.39 -5.19 6.91
N LEU A 25 -4.86 -4.60 8.00
CA LEU A 25 -6.03 -5.08 8.73
C LEU A 25 -7.29 -5.04 7.84
N ALA A 26 -7.52 -3.93 7.14
CA ALA A 26 -8.64 -3.78 6.22
C ALA A 26 -8.62 -4.84 5.11
N TRP A 27 -7.44 -5.11 4.53
CA TRP A 27 -7.26 -6.15 3.53
C TRP A 27 -7.55 -7.56 4.08
N GLU A 28 -7.07 -7.87 5.28
CA GLU A 28 -7.32 -9.17 5.93
C GLU A 28 -8.81 -9.40 6.25
N CYS A 29 -9.55 -8.34 6.57
CA CYS A 29 -11.00 -8.39 6.72
C CYS A 29 -11.68 -8.64 5.36
N LEU A 30 -11.32 -7.86 4.33
CA LEU A 30 -11.92 -7.96 3.00
C LEU A 30 -11.71 -9.35 2.38
N ARG A 31 -10.50 -9.92 2.45
CA ARG A 31 -10.21 -11.23 1.86
C ARG A 31 -11.00 -12.38 2.51
N ARG A 32 -11.48 -12.20 3.75
CA ARG A 32 -12.31 -13.19 4.48
C ARG A 32 -13.81 -13.00 4.25
N HIS A 33 -14.21 -11.93 3.58
CA HIS A 33 -15.61 -11.63 3.29
C HIS A 33 -16.13 -12.51 2.15
N THR A 34 -17.09 -13.40 2.43
CA THR A 34 -17.59 -14.41 1.46
C THR A 34 -18.08 -13.81 0.12
N PRO A 35 -18.87 -12.72 0.11
CA PRO A 35 -19.26 -12.10 -1.16
C PRO A 35 -18.09 -11.60 -2.00
N TYR A 36 -17.05 -11.05 -1.37
CA TYR A 36 -15.83 -10.63 -2.07
C TYR A 36 -15.09 -11.84 -2.65
N GLN A 37 -14.96 -12.92 -1.85
CA GLN A 37 -14.34 -14.17 -2.31
C GLN A 37 -15.04 -14.75 -3.53
N HIS A 38 -16.38 -14.73 -3.56
CA HIS A 38 -17.16 -15.24 -4.69
C HIS A 38 -16.92 -14.39 -5.96
N GLN A 39 -16.94 -13.06 -5.82
CA GLN A 39 -16.64 -12.16 -6.93
C GLN A 39 -15.21 -12.34 -7.45
N TYR A 40 -14.23 -12.43 -6.56
CA TYR A 40 -12.85 -12.68 -6.94
C TYR A 40 -12.67 -14.03 -7.65
N GLN A 41 -13.35 -15.08 -7.18
CA GLN A 41 -13.36 -16.38 -7.86
C GLN A 41 -13.97 -16.32 -9.25
N ALA A 42 -15.01 -15.51 -9.46
CA ALA A 42 -15.59 -15.29 -10.78
C ALA A 42 -14.59 -14.63 -11.73
N LEU A 43 -13.85 -13.62 -11.26
CA LEU A 43 -12.80 -12.94 -12.03
C LEU A 43 -11.65 -13.90 -12.42
N VAL A 44 -11.18 -14.69 -11.45
CA VAL A 44 -10.14 -15.71 -11.70
C VAL A 44 -10.63 -16.75 -12.71
N SER A 45 -11.88 -17.19 -12.59
CA SER A 45 -12.48 -18.16 -13.54
C SER A 45 -12.60 -17.58 -14.95
N ALA A 46 -12.85 -16.28 -15.06
CA ALA A 46 -12.88 -15.53 -16.33
C ALA A 46 -11.48 -15.14 -16.85
N ARG A 47 -10.41 -15.36 -16.07
CA ARG A 47 -9.03 -14.88 -16.34
C ARG A 47 -8.92 -13.35 -16.45
N GLU A 48 -9.74 -12.65 -15.68
CA GLU A 48 -9.78 -11.18 -15.62
C GLU A 48 -9.20 -10.66 -14.30
N ASP A 49 -8.56 -11.51 -13.50
CA ASP A 49 -8.02 -11.19 -12.18
C ASP A 49 -6.84 -10.20 -12.22
N THR A 50 -6.18 -10.05 -13.38
CA THR A 50 -5.14 -9.04 -13.60
C THR A 50 -5.70 -7.74 -14.20
N ALA A 51 -6.94 -7.75 -14.70
CA ALA A 51 -7.56 -6.56 -15.27
C ALA A 51 -8.01 -5.59 -14.16
N PRO A 52 -8.04 -4.28 -14.42
CA PRO A 52 -8.63 -3.33 -13.49
C PRO A 52 -10.09 -3.69 -13.20
N LEU A 53 -10.45 -3.76 -11.92
CA LEU A 53 -11.83 -3.96 -11.50
C LEU A 53 -12.74 -2.85 -12.05
N PRO A 54 -14.02 -3.12 -12.36
CA PRO A 54 -14.99 -2.07 -12.65
C PRO A 54 -15.05 -1.02 -11.53
N VAL A 55 -15.28 0.24 -11.89
CA VAL A 55 -15.29 1.37 -10.92
C VAL A 55 -16.27 1.14 -9.77
N GLU A 56 -17.43 0.56 -10.07
CA GLU A 56 -18.46 0.26 -9.07
C GLU A 56 -17.98 -0.79 -8.06
N ASP A 57 -17.23 -1.79 -8.51
CA ASP A 57 -16.67 -2.83 -7.65
C ASP A 57 -15.53 -2.27 -6.79
N GLN A 58 -14.67 -1.43 -7.36
CA GLN A 58 -13.65 -0.73 -6.60
C GLN A 58 -14.25 0.12 -5.47
N ARG A 59 -15.35 0.84 -5.76
CA ARG A 59 -16.08 1.65 -4.75
C ARG A 59 -16.76 0.76 -3.70
N ARG A 60 -17.42 -0.31 -4.14
CA ARG A 60 -18.10 -1.28 -3.25
C ARG A 60 -17.13 -1.86 -2.21
N TRP A 61 -15.91 -2.18 -2.62
CA TRP A 61 -14.91 -2.81 -1.75
C TRP A 61 -13.95 -1.83 -1.07
N GLY A 62 -14.02 -0.53 -1.40
CA GLY A 62 -13.09 0.47 -0.87
C GLY A 62 -11.66 0.29 -1.37
N LEU A 63 -11.45 -0.39 -2.51
CA LEU A 63 -10.13 -0.63 -3.11
C LEU A 63 -9.57 0.59 -3.84
N ARG A 64 -10.25 1.73 -3.74
CA ARG A 64 -9.84 2.99 -4.35
C ARG A 64 -9.62 4.02 -3.26
N PHE A 65 -8.42 4.62 -3.23
CA PHE A 65 -8.23 5.87 -2.51
C PHE A 65 -9.09 6.95 -3.19
N PRO A 66 -9.86 7.76 -2.43
CA PRO A 66 -10.69 8.81 -3.00
C PRO A 66 -9.79 9.94 -3.54
N GLY A 67 -9.27 9.76 -4.75
CA GLY A 67 -8.43 10.75 -5.43
C GLY A 67 -7.44 10.11 -6.38
N ALA A 68 -7.06 10.84 -7.43
CA ALA A 68 -5.80 10.55 -8.10
C ALA A 68 -4.68 10.83 -7.11
N THR A 69 -3.56 10.10 -7.19
CA THR A 69 -2.35 10.49 -6.48
C THR A 69 -1.93 11.85 -7.02
N GLU A 70 -2.26 12.92 -6.30
CA GLU A 70 -1.72 14.22 -6.63
C GLU A 70 -0.22 14.14 -6.36
N SER A 71 0.59 14.37 -7.39
CA SER A 71 2.00 14.63 -7.15
C SER A 71 2.06 15.93 -6.34
N VAL A 72 2.24 15.80 -5.03
CA VAL A 72 2.57 16.95 -4.18
C VAL A 72 3.96 17.39 -4.61
N CYS A 73 4.02 18.24 -5.62
CA CYS A 73 5.19 19.02 -5.91
C CYS A 73 5.22 20.12 -4.85
N ALA A 74 5.60 19.73 -3.63
CA ALA A 74 6.04 20.71 -2.67
C ALA A 74 7.20 21.44 -3.35
N ARG A 75 6.99 22.69 -3.79
CA ARG A 75 8.11 23.60 -4.00
C ARG A 75 8.84 23.60 -2.66
N ALA A 76 9.92 22.85 -2.58
CA ALA A 76 10.80 22.84 -1.43
C ALA A 76 11.47 24.22 -1.39
N ASN A 77 10.77 25.22 -0.85
CA ASN A 77 11.32 26.51 -0.48
C ASN A 77 12.14 26.42 0.81
N HIS A 78 12.30 25.21 1.36
CA HIS A 78 13.07 24.97 2.57
C HIS A 78 14.18 23.98 2.24
N LEU A 79 15.32 24.54 1.85
CA LEU A 79 16.61 23.85 1.84
C LEU A 79 16.81 23.23 3.24
N LEU A 80 16.74 21.90 3.32
CA LEU A 80 17.15 21.19 4.52
C LEU A 80 18.68 21.16 4.54
N VAL A 81 19.24 22.01 5.41
CA VAL A 81 20.66 22.21 5.74
C VAL A 81 21.50 23.00 4.73
N ALA A 82 21.85 24.23 5.14
CA ALA A 82 23.03 24.93 4.66
C ALA A 82 24.28 24.26 5.25
N GLY A 83 24.89 23.35 4.49
CA GLY A 83 26.21 22.81 4.78
C GLY A 83 27.28 23.86 4.50
N ARG A 84 28.01 24.24 5.55
CA ARG A 84 29.03 25.30 5.62
C ARG A 84 29.97 25.40 4.40
N ARG A 85 30.21 26.65 4.01
CA ARG A 85 31.31 27.14 3.18
C ARG A 85 32.66 26.83 3.85
N ALA A 86 33.57 26.15 3.16
CA ALA A 86 34.98 26.10 3.52
C ALA A 86 35.86 26.25 2.26
N VAL A 87 36.34 27.49 2.10
CA VAL A 87 37.62 27.99 1.57
C VAL A 87 38.22 27.40 0.27
N ARG A 88 38.42 28.31 -0.70
CA ARG A 88 39.25 28.17 -1.91
C ARG A 88 40.67 27.66 -1.59
N ALA A 89 41.16 26.72 -2.38
CA ALA A 89 42.56 26.67 -2.75
C ALA A 89 42.63 26.57 -4.28
N ASP A 90 43.00 27.70 -4.88
CA ASP A 90 43.47 27.83 -6.25
C ASP A 90 44.94 27.43 -6.29
N VAL A 91 45.33 26.48 -7.14
CA VAL A 91 46.59 26.54 -7.92
C VAL A 91 46.42 25.65 -9.16
N CYS A 92 46.35 26.28 -10.33
CA CYS A 92 46.66 25.64 -11.62
C CYS A 92 48.17 25.76 -11.89
N VAL A 93 48.82 24.64 -12.18
CA VAL A 93 50.23 24.51 -12.57
C VAL A 93 50.52 25.28 -13.87
N HIS A 94 51.61 26.07 -13.87
CA HIS A 94 52.23 26.65 -15.07
C HIS A 94 53.43 25.79 -15.50
N THR A 95 53.45 25.32 -16.74
CA THR A 95 54.39 25.73 -17.82
C THR A 95 54.08 24.92 -19.07
#